data_AF-A0A9D4NJM7-F1
#
_entry.id   AF-A0A9D4NJM7-F1
#
_cell.length_a   1.000
_cell.length_b   1.000
_cell.length_c   1.000
_cell.angle_alpha   90.00
_cell.angle_beta   90.00
_cell.angle_gamma   90.00
#
_symmetry.space_group_name_H-M   'P 1'
#
loop_
_entity.id
_entity.type
_entity.pdbx_description
1 polymer ?
#
loop_
_entity_poly.entity_id
_entity_poly.type
_entity_poly.pdbx_seq_one_letter_code
_entity_poly.pdbx_strand_id
1 'polypeptide(L)'
;MSKLSAIQSILEGQTLRFKEVFHTRWLSFEGVVDALVTNYPSLVSLFLEDKSGKALCLYKPIATYKFLYTAHFMCDVLKPIAFLSKMYQKKDLCYSEVTTLLTATIQTLEHLSETRSGPMMTKFLKVTPQTP
;
A
#
# COMPACT_ATOMS: atom_id res chain seq x y z
N MET A 1 2.02 -22.60 10.83
CA MET A 1 1.46 -21.59 9.90
C MET A 1 0.61 -20.61 10.68
N SER A 2 0.68 -19.32 10.39
CA SER A 2 -0.21 -18.34 11.03
C SER A 2 -1.62 -18.45 10.44
N LYS A 3 -2.66 -18.06 11.20
CA LYS A 3 -4.06 -18.04 10.69
C LYS A 3 -4.17 -17.24 9.38
N LEU A 4 -3.48 -16.11 9.28
CA LEU A 4 -3.42 -15.29 8.07
C LEU A 4 -2.85 -16.06 6.87
N SER A 5 -1.76 -16.82 7.05
CA SER A 5 -1.18 -17.61 5.95
C SER A 5 -2.12 -18.69 5.43
N ALA A 6 -2.94 -19.29 6.31
CA ALA A 6 -3.93 -20.27 5.90
C ALA A 6 -5.04 -19.63 5.05
N ILE A 7 -5.56 -18.47 5.47
CA ILE A 7 -6.57 -17.71 4.73
C ILE A 7 -6.04 -17.24 3.37
N GLN A 8 -4.79 -16.76 3.32
CA GLN A 8 -4.15 -16.35 2.06
C GLN A 8 -4.07 -17.51 1.06
N SER A 9 -3.75 -18.72 1.52
CA SER A 9 -3.74 -19.92 0.67
C SER A 9 -5.13 -20.28 0.14
N ILE A 10 -6.17 -20.15 0.97
CA ILE A 10 -7.56 -20.44 0.56
C ILE A 10 -8.06 -19.44 -0.49
N LEU A 11 -7.71 -18.16 -0.33
CA LEU A 11 -8.14 -17.09 -1.23
C LEU A 11 -7.27 -16.97 -2.49
N GLU A 12 -6.31 -17.89 -2.71
CA GLU A 12 -5.31 -17.83 -3.78
C GLU A 12 -4.62 -16.46 -3.88
N GLY A 13 -4.52 -15.77 -2.74
CA GLY A 13 -4.04 -14.39 -2.65
C GLY A 13 -2.52 -14.31 -2.66
N GLN A 14 -1.99 -13.15 -3.05
CA GLN A 14 -0.55 -12.89 -2.91
C GLN A 14 -0.16 -12.85 -1.43
N THR A 15 0.83 -13.65 -1.05
CA THR A 15 1.34 -13.70 0.32
C THR A 15 2.42 -12.63 0.54
N LEU A 16 2.01 -11.36 0.64
CA LEU A 16 2.93 -10.31 1.11
C LEU A 16 3.01 -10.34 2.64
N ARG A 17 4.22 -10.42 3.19
CA ARG A 17 4.41 -10.36 4.65
C ARG A 17 4.38 -8.91 5.10
N PHE A 18 3.62 -8.65 6.17
CA PHE A 18 3.73 -7.40 6.91
C PHE A 18 5.11 -7.31 7.55
N LYS A 19 5.82 -6.22 7.26
CA LYS A 19 7.08 -5.88 7.91
C LYS A 19 6.79 -4.91 9.05
N GLU A 20 7.65 -4.92 10.05
CA GLU A 20 7.58 -3.93 11.11
C GLU A 20 7.84 -2.53 10.53
N VAL A 21 7.00 -1.57 10.93
CA VAL A 21 7.17 -0.16 10.59
C VAL A 21 8.11 0.46 11.60
N PHE A 22 9.15 1.12 11.10
CA PHE A 22 10.04 1.92 11.92
C PHE A 22 9.78 3.38 11.64
N HIS A 23 9.34 4.14 12.65
CA HIS A 23 9.01 5.56 12.50
C HIS A 23 10.18 6.40 11.98
N THR A 24 11.42 6.03 12.30
CA THR A 24 12.65 6.67 11.80
C THR A 24 12.99 6.31 10.35
N ARG A 25 12.35 5.27 9.80
CA ARG A 25 12.52 4.80 8.42
C ARG A 25 11.20 4.94 7.70
N TRP A 26 10.87 6.16 7.31
CA TRP A 26 9.63 6.50 6.59
C TRP A 26 9.32 5.59 5.38
N LEU A 27 10.33 5.04 4.72
CA LEU A 27 10.16 4.09 3.61
C LEU A 27 9.68 2.69 4.02
N SER A 28 9.74 2.35 5.31
CA SER A 28 9.13 1.11 5.82
C SER A 28 7.61 1.10 5.67
N PHE A 29 6.99 2.29 5.57
CA PHE A 29 5.56 2.42 5.31
C PHE A 29 5.17 1.95 3.90
N GLU A 30 6.03 2.12 2.89
CA GLU A 30 5.73 1.68 1.51
C GLU A 30 5.35 0.19 1.46
N GLY A 31 6.23 -0.66 1.99
CA GLY A 31 5.99 -2.11 1.98
C GLY A 31 4.81 -2.54 2.86
N VAL A 32 4.49 -1.79 3.91
CA VAL A 32 3.37 -2.12 4.80
C VAL A 32 2.04 -1.71 4.20
N VAL A 33 1.95 -0.54 3.56
CA VAL A 33 0.74 -0.12 2.85
C VAL A 33 0.50 -1.02 1.63
N ASP A 34 1.54 -1.40 0.89
CA ASP A 34 1.42 -2.33 -0.24
C ASP A 34 0.96 -3.73 0.22
N ALA A 35 1.52 -4.24 1.32
CA ALA A 35 1.07 -5.49 1.94
C ALA A 35 -0.38 -5.40 2.46
N LEU A 36 -0.79 -4.27 3.02
CA LEU A 36 -2.15 -4.03 3.51
C LEU A 36 -3.16 -4.09 2.36
N VAL A 37 -2.90 -3.34 1.29
CA VAL A 37 -3.77 -3.31 0.10
C VAL A 37 -3.86 -4.69 -0.55
N THR A 38 -2.72 -5.36 -0.71
CA THR A 38 -2.65 -6.68 -1.35
C THR A 38 -3.36 -7.77 -0.56
N ASN A 39 -3.22 -7.75 0.77
CA ASN A 39 -3.82 -8.75 1.66
C ASN A 39 -5.19 -8.36 2.19
N TYR A 40 -5.80 -7.27 1.72
CA TYR A 40 -7.02 -6.73 2.31
C TYR A 40 -8.15 -7.78 2.45
N PRO A 41 -8.47 -8.60 1.42
CA PRO A 41 -9.50 -9.64 1.56
C PRO A 41 -9.19 -10.66 2.65
N SER A 42 -7.92 -11.07 2.76
CA SER A 42 -7.47 -12.03 3.77
C SER A 42 -7.51 -11.44 5.18
N LEU A 43 -7.18 -10.15 5.34
CA LEU A 43 -7.27 -9.44 6.61
C LEU A 43 -8.71 -9.28 7.08
N VAL A 44 -9.61 -8.88 6.19
CA VAL A 44 -11.04 -8.76 6.50
C VAL A 44 -11.61 -10.11 6.94
N SER A 45 -11.31 -11.17 6.19
CA SER A 45 -11.76 -12.53 6.53
C SER A 45 -11.23 -12.95 7.90
N LEU A 46 -9.96 -12.72 8.19
CA LEU A 46 -9.35 -13.02 9.49
C LEU A 46 -10.06 -12.31 10.64
N PHE A 47 -10.34 -11.01 10.51
CA PHE A 47 -10.99 -10.26 11.59
C PHE A 47 -12.45 -10.68 11.80
N LEU A 48 -13.16 -11.01 10.74
CA LEU A 48 -14.54 -11.49 10.79
C LEU A 48 -14.65 -12.91 11.35
N GLU A 49 -13.64 -13.76 11.12
CA GLU A 49 -13.56 -15.12 11.69
C GLU A 49 -13.17 -15.12 13.17
N ASP A 50 -12.17 -14.31 13.56
CA ASP A 50 -11.65 -14.31 14.93
C ASP A 50 -12.68 -13.77 15.95
N LYS A 51 -13.54 -12.83 15.51
CA LYS A 51 -14.65 -12.20 16.29
C LYS A 51 -14.27 -11.66 17.68
N SER A 52 -12.98 -11.60 18.01
CA SER A 52 -12.49 -11.06 19.26
C SER A 52 -12.73 -9.55 19.33
N GLY A 53 -12.86 -9.00 20.54
CA GLY A 53 -13.00 -7.55 20.71
C GLY A 53 -11.87 -6.75 20.05
N LYS A 54 -10.65 -7.30 20.06
CA LYS A 54 -9.48 -6.73 19.37
C LYS A 54 -9.64 -6.77 17.84
N ALA A 55 -10.04 -7.91 17.29
CA ALA A 55 -10.27 -8.04 15.84
C ALA A 55 -11.37 -7.09 15.35
N LEU A 56 -12.49 -6.98 16.06
CA LEU A 56 -13.57 -6.07 15.71
C LEU A 56 -13.16 -4.59 15.83
N CYS A 57 -12.34 -4.25 16.81
CA CYS A 57 -11.79 -2.90 16.97
C CYS A 57 -10.90 -2.50 15.79
N LEU A 58 -10.10 -3.44 15.25
CA LEU A 58 -9.27 -3.22 14.06
C LEU A 58 -10.08 -3.24 12.76
N TYR A 59 -11.09 -4.10 12.65
CA TYR A 59 -11.93 -4.22 11.46
C TYR A 59 -12.71 -2.93 11.15
N LYS A 60 -13.35 -2.34 12.17
CA LYS A 60 -14.22 -1.15 12.00
C LYS A 60 -13.56 -0.01 11.21
N PRO A 61 -12.36 0.49 11.56
CA PRO A 61 -11.74 1.59 10.83
C PRO A 61 -11.28 1.21 9.42
N ILE A 62 -10.84 -0.03 9.19
CA ILE A 62 -10.30 -0.47 7.89
C ILE A 62 -11.39 -0.89 6.89
N ALA A 63 -12.58 -1.22 7.38
CA ALA A 63 -13.75 -1.61 6.59
C ALA A 63 -14.55 -0.39 6.09
N THR A 64 -13.85 0.72 5.81
CA THR A 64 -14.46 1.94 5.30
C THR A 64 -13.92 2.28 3.92
N TYR A 65 -14.79 2.81 3.06
CA TYR A 65 -14.37 3.30 1.74
C TYR A 65 -13.23 4.32 1.85
N LYS A 66 -13.32 5.25 2.81
CA LYS A 66 -12.30 6.28 3.04
C LYS A 66 -10.93 5.67 3.36
N PHE A 67 -10.88 4.64 4.19
CA PHE A 67 -9.63 3.95 4.51
C PHE A 67 -9.05 3.27 3.27
N LEU A 68 -9.87 2.49 2.55
CA LEU A 68 -9.44 1.79 1.34
C LEU A 68 -8.93 2.74 0.26
N TYR A 69 -9.68 3.81 0.01
CA TYR A 69 -9.28 4.88 -0.90
C TYR A 69 -7.91 5.44 -0.47
N THR A 70 -7.79 5.84 0.80
CA THR A 70 -6.53 6.40 1.32
C THR A 70 -5.36 5.43 1.18
N ALA A 71 -5.54 4.14 1.51
CA ALA A 71 -4.50 3.12 1.42
C ALA A 71 -4.03 2.91 -0.04
N HIS A 72 -4.95 2.82 -1.00
CA HIS A 72 -4.60 2.68 -2.41
C HIS A 72 -3.89 3.92 -2.96
N PHE A 73 -4.35 5.13 -2.60
CA PHE A 73 -3.67 6.36 -3.01
C PHE A 73 -2.29 6.50 -2.35
N MET A 74 -2.16 6.10 -1.09
CA MET A 74 -0.86 6.07 -0.41
C MET A 74 0.12 5.12 -1.11
N CYS A 75 -0.32 3.97 -1.65
CA CYS A 75 0.54 3.15 -2.49
C CYS A 75 1.07 3.92 -3.70
N ASP A 76 0.22 4.68 -4.39
CA ASP A 76 0.61 5.47 -5.56
C ASP A 76 1.63 6.57 -5.22
N VAL A 77 1.51 7.19 -4.03
CA VAL A 77 2.44 8.22 -3.55
C VAL A 77 3.76 7.62 -3.05
N LEU A 78 3.70 6.53 -2.26
CA LEU A 78 4.89 5.96 -1.61
C LEU A 78 5.79 5.21 -2.58
N LYS A 79 5.24 4.59 -3.63
CA LYS A 79 6.02 3.84 -4.64
C LYS A 79 7.11 4.67 -5.35
N PRO A 80 6.81 5.81 -5.98
CA PRO A 80 7.84 6.62 -6.65
C PRO A 80 8.88 7.16 -5.66
N ILE A 81 8.46 7.52 -4.45
CA ILE A 81 9.35 7.99 -3.38
C ILE A 81 10.31 6.88 -2.92
N ALA A 82 9.79 5.68 -2.66
CA ALA A 82 10.60 4.54 -2.25
C ALA A 82 11.54 4.10 -3.36
N PHE A 83 11.11 4.18 -4.61
CA PHE A 83 11.96 3.93 -5.77
C PHE A 83 13.12 4.93 -5.82
N LEU A 84 12.84 6.23 -5.74
CA LEU A 84 13.87 7.28 -5.74
C LEU A 84 14.91 7.04 -4.65
N SER A 85 14.46 6.79 -3.42
CA SER A 85 15.39 6.54 -2.32
C SER A 85 16.21 5.26 -2.49
N LYS A 86 15.62 4.18 -3.01
CA LYS A 86 16.36 2.94 -3.33
C LYS A 86 17.40 3.20 -4.42
N MET A 87 17.09 4.02 -5.43
CA MET A 87 18.06 4.41 -6.46
C MET A 87 19.23 5.21 -5.87
N TYR A 88 18.94 6.15 -4.97
CA TYR A 88 19.98 6.97 -4.34
C TYR A 88 20.87 6.21 -3.36
N GLN A 89 20.45 5.02 -2.93
CA GLN A 89 21.26 4.13 -2.09
C GLN A 89 22.17 3.20 -2.91
N LYS A 90 22.11 3.23 -4.25
CA LYS A 90 23.00 2.44 -5.10
C LYS A 90 24.44 2.95 -4.99
N LYS A 91 25.39 2.01 -4.95
CA LYS A 91 26.82 2.30 -4.88
C LYS A 91 27.34 3.07 -6.11
N ASP A 92 26.82 2.73 -7.28
CA ASP A 92 27.27 3.26 -8.58
C ASP A 92 26.24 4.23 -9.18
N LEU A 93 25.75 5.17 -8.38
CA LEU A 93 24.78 6.18 -8.83
C LEU A 93 25.45 7.23 -9.72
N CYS A 94 24.96 7.39 -10.94
CA CYS A 94 25.47 8.42 -11.84
C CYS A 94 24.84 9.78 -11.52
N TYR A 95 25.64 10.85 -11.54
CA TYR A 95 25.16 12.21 -11.23
C TYR A 95 24.01 12.66 -12.15
N SER A 96 24.05 12.30 -13.44
CA SER A 96 22.97 12.62 -14.38
C SER A 96 21.66 11.91 -14.02
N GLU A 97 21.71 10.72 -13.44
CA GLU A 97 20.53 9.99 -13.00
C GLU A 97 19.88 10.64 -11.79
N VAL A 98 20.67 11.26 -10.91
CA VAL A 98 20.17 11.91 -9.68
C VAL A 98 19.13 12.96 -10.04
N THR A 99 19.49 13.92 -10.89
CA THR A 99 18.63 15.06 -11.22
C THR A 99 17.44 14.62 -12.06
N THR A 100 17.63 13.72 -13.02
CA THR A 100 16.54 13.17 -13.83
C THR A 100 15.51 12.43 -12.97
N LEU A 101 15.95 11.57 -12.05
CA LEU A 101 15.06 10.81 -11.17
C LEU A 101 14.32 11.72 -10.18
N LEU A 102 14.98 12.74 -9.65
CA LEU A 102 14.33 13.71 -8.77
C LEU A 102 13.20 14.45 -9.48
N THR A 103 13.50 15.02 -10.64
CA THR A 103 12.52 15.78 -11.43
C THR A 103 11.35 14.91 -11.86
N ALA A 104 11.61 13.70 -12.33
CA ALA A 104 10.55 12.76 -12.69
C ALA A 104 9.67 12.37 -11.49
N THR A 105 10.26 12.19 -10.30
CA THR A 105 9.52 11.90 -9.07
C THR A 105 8.64 13.09 -8.66
N ILE A 106 9.18 14.32 -8.71
CA ILE A 106 8.41 15.54 -8.42
C ILE A 106 7.23 15.67 -9.37
N GLN A 107 7.45 15.57 -10.68
CA GLN A 107 6.39 15.64 -11.68
C GLN A 107 5.32 14.57 -11.46
N THR A 108 5.72 13.36 -11.08
CA THR A 108 4.79 12.27 -10.74
C THR A 108 3.93 12.65 -9.53
N LEU A 109 4.54 13.18 -8.46
CA LEU A 109 3.82 13.57 -7.24
C LEU A 109 2.89 14.77 -7.47
N GLU A 110 3.31 15.75 -8.27
CA GLU A 110 2.48 16.88 -8.69
C GLU A 110 1.26 16.38 -9.47
N HIS A 111 1.47 15.51 -10.46
CA HIS A 111 0.38 14.90 -11.22
C HIS A 111 -0.60 14.12 -10.34
N LEU A 112 -0.11 13.33 -9.39
CA LEU A 112 -0.95 12.61 -8.41
C LEU A 112 -1.74 13.58 -7.53
N SER A 113 -1.14 14.70 -7.13
CA SER A 113 -1.80 15.73 -6.31
C SER A 113 -2.93 16.44 -7.07
N GLU A 114 -2.71 16.78 -8.34
CA GLU A 114 -3.69 17.43 -9.20
C GLU A 114 -4.86 16.50 -9.55
N THR A 115 -4.56 15.27 -9.98
CA THR A 115 -5.56 14.31 -10.44
C THR A 115 -6.25 13.58 -9.30
N ARG A 116 -5.65 13.56 -8.10
CA ARG A 116 -6.08 12.75 -6.94
C ARG A 116 -6.33 11.28 -7.30
N SER A 117 -5.56 10.77 -8.26
CA SER A 117 -5.71 9.42 -8.79
C SER A 117 -4.37 8.90 -9.27
N GLY A 118 -4.13 7.61 -9.04
CA GLY A 118 -2.96 6.89 -9.54
C GLY A 118 -3.32 5.48 -9.99
N PRO A 119 -2.35 4.67 -10.44
CA PRO A 119 -2.60 3.33 -10.94
C PRO A 119 -3.30 2.39 -9.94
N MET A 120 -2.88 2.39 -8.67
CA MET A 120 -3.46 1.55 -7.62
C MET A 120 -4.87 2.01 -7.27
N MET A 121 -5.07 3.33 -7.16
CA MET A 121 -6.40 3.90 -6.97
C MET A 121 -7.33 3.55 -8.12
N THR A 122 -6.88 3.73 -9.37
CA THR A 122 -7.69 3.44 -10.56
C THR A 122 -8.09 1.97 -10.62
N LYS A 123 -7.18 1.06 -10.25
CA LYS A 123 -7.48 -0.37 -10.15
C LYS A 123 -8.55 -0.66 -9.11
N PHE A 124 -8.46 -0.03 -7.93
CA PHE A 124 -9.47 -0.14 -6.87
C PHE A 124 -10.84 0.36 -7.34
N LEU A 125 -10.90 1.55 -7.94
CA LEU A 125 -12.15 2.16 -8.38
C LEU A 125 -12.88 1.36 -9.46
N LYS A 126 -12.14 0.58 -10.27
CA LYS A 126 -12.72 -0.31 -11.29
C LYS A 126 -13.42 -1.53 -10.70
N VAL A 127 -12.99 -2.00 -9.53
CA VAL A 127 -13.57 -3.20 -8.89
C VAL A 127 -14.64 -2.86 -7.85
N THR A 128 -14.72 -1.60 -7.41
CA THR A 128 -15.82 -1.12 -6.57
C THR A 128 -17.06 -0.79 -7.40
N PRO A 129 -18.26 -1.14 -6.92
CA PRO A 129 -19.52 -0.68 -7.52
C PRO A 129 -19.57 0.85 -7.57
N GLN A 130 -19.97 1.42 -8.71
CA GLN A 130 -19.97 2.88 -8.92
C GLN A 130 -21.24 3.58 -8.39
N THR A 131 -22.14 2.87 -7.73
CA THR A 131 -23.38 3.41 -7.15
C THR A 131 -23.84 2.57 -5.95
N PRO A 132 -24.57 3.18 -4.99
CA PRO A 132 -24.96 2.57 -3.71
C PRO A 132 -25.99 1.44 -3.84
#